data_AF-A0A7X9HLZ0-F1
#
_entry.id   AF-A0A7X9HLZ0-F1
#
_cell.length_a   1.000
_cell.length_b   1.000
_cell.length_c   1.000
_cell.angle_alpha   90.00
_cell.angle_beta   90.00
_cell.angle_gamma   90.00
#
_symmetry.space_group_name_H-M   'P 1'
#
loop_
_entity.id
_entity.type
_entity.pdbx_description
1 polymer ?
#
loop_
_entity_poly.entity_id
_entity_poly.type
_entity_poly.pdbx_seq_one_letter_code
_entity_poly.pdbx_strand_id
1 'polypeptide(L)'
;MAIRATVRAPHWSFWAFLAVLLGSMSLSGAADPVVGRVNYVEGVVEVRAPKGSWTPAKVGRELKPGDEIRTGTKGKKNRVEIMLADNSVVRLGSRSNLVLDQAVFGGADRKFTAQLQRGQTYALAAKAKSDSSVFEIKTGNAVAGVRGTAFRIDAKTDQSTVVRVYSGAVAVSNAPLFAKPGKATPTSGQAPQIPRQGVKPGGPGRVEVAGPQEVTKKQWEELVAKAMQEIRVAADGTMSEPTAFAAAEDSADEWVAWNQSRDALVPEVQ
;
A
#
# COMPACT_ATOMS: atom_id res chain seq x y z
N MET A 1 10.90 -54.51 92.57
CA MET A 1 10.56 -53.14 93.02
C MET A 1 10.51 -52.25 91.79
N ALA A 2 9.29 -51.76 91.49
CA ALA A 2 8.87 -50.70 90.56
C ALA A 2 9.51 -50.54 89.16
N ILE A 3 8.65 -50.82 88.18
CA ILE A 3 8.63 -50.46 86.76
C ILE A 3 8.49 -48.93 86.60
N ARG A 4 9.13 -48.34 85.58
CA ARG A 4 8.50 -47.26 84.78
C ARG A 4 9.13 -47.17 83.38
N ALA A 5 8.33 -47.61 82.40
CA ALA A 5 8.49 -47.34 80.98
C ALA A 5 8.20 -45.87 80.67
N THR A 6 8.77 -45.35 79.59
CA THR A 6 8.10 -44.29 78.79
C THR A 6 8.42 -44.47 77.31
N VAL A 7 7.34 -44.72 76.57
CA VAL A 7 7.23 -44.85 75.13
C VAL A 7 6.89 -43.47 74.56
N ARG A 8 7.47 -43.08 73.41
CA ARG A 8 6.70 -42.50 72.27
C ARG A 8 7.57 -42.36 71.02
N ALA A 9 7.09 -43.03 69.96
CA ALA A 9 7.47 -42.82 68.56
C ALA A 9 6.62 -41.66 67.95
N PRO A 10 6.42 -41.58 66.62
CA PRO A 10 6.93 -40.56 65.70
C PRO A 10 5.86 -39.55 65.24
N HIS A 11 6.25 -38.52 64.47
CA HIS A 11 5.32 -37.66 63.70
C HIS A 11 6.02 -37.30 62.37
N TRP A 12 5.73 -37.96 61.24
CA TRP A 12 4.62 -37.78 60.29
C TRP A 12 4.47 -36.35 59.72
N SER A 13 5.01 -36.19 58.50
CA SER A 13 4.58 -35.42 57.31
C SER A 13 3.91 -34.05 57.45
N PHE A 14 4.26 -33.08 56.58
CA PHE A 14 3.38 -32.64 55.48
C PHE A 14 4.04 -31.54 54.58
N TRP A 15 4.24 -31.89 53.31
CA TRP A 15 4.01 -31.10 52.08
C TRP A 15 4.52 -29.65 51.93
N ALA A 16 5.39 -29.45 50.93
CA ALA A 16 5.23 -28.39 49.94
C ALA A 16 5.95 -28.76 48.63
N PHE A 17 5.29 -29.58 47.80
CA PHE A 17 5.61 -29.63 46.36
C PHE A 17 5.15 -28.31 45.74
N LEU A 18 6.07 -27.37 45.55
CA LEU A 18 5.80 -26.20 44.71
C LEU A 18 5.97 -26.62 43.25
N ALA A 19 4.92 -27.17 42.67
CA ALA A 19 4.81 -27.36 41.23
C ALA A 19 4.73 -25.99 40.56
N VAL A 20 5.87 -25.47 40.08
CA VAL A 20 5.90 -24.31 39.19
C VAL A 20 5.33 -24.75 37.84
N LEU A 21 4.03 -24.55 37.68
CA LEU A 21 3.35 -24.57 36.39
C LEU A 21 3.90 -23.40 35.55
N LEU A 22 4.95 -23.66 34.77
CA LEU A 22 5.32 -22.80 33.65
C LEU A 22 4.16 -22.86 32.65
N GLY A 23 3.25 -21.91 32.78
CA GLY A 23 2.20 -21.66 31.80
C GLY A 23 2.83 -21.35 30.46
N SER A 24 2.63 -22.23 29.49
CA SER A 24 2.92 -22.02 28.09
C SER A 24 2.05 -20.88 27.58
N MET A 25 2.52 -19.64 27.72
CA MET A 25 1.92 -18.48 27.08
C MET A 25 2.20 -18.61 25.58
N SER A 26 1.27 -19.23 24.86
CA SER A 26 1.26 -19.20 23.39
C SER A 26 1.12 -17.75 22.95
N LEU A 27 2.22 -17.13 22.51
CA LEU A 27 2.14 -15.92 21.70
C LEU A 27 1.43 -16.33 20.40
N SER A 28 0.11 -16.11 20.33
CA SER A 28 -0.58 -16.04 19.05
C SER A 28 -0.04 -14.82 18.32
N GLY A 29 1.01 -15.01 17.52
CA GLY A 29 1.38 -14.04 16.50
C GLY A 29 0.23 -13.98 15.51
N ALA A 30 -0.50 -12.87 15.50
CA ALA A 30 -1.47 -12.60 14.45
C ALA A 30 -0.72 -12.68 13.11
N ALA A 31 -1.09 -13.63 12.26
CA ALA A 31 -0.52 -13.71 10.93
C ALA A 31 -0.86 -12.44 10.16
N ASP A 32 0.14 -11.80 9.56
CA ASP A 32 -0.08 -10.60 8.76
C ASP A 32 -1.13 -10.87 7.67
N PRO A 33 -2.08 -9.96 7.44
CA PRO A 33 -3.14 -10.16 6.47
C PRO A 33 -2.54 -10.31 5.06
N VAL A 34 -3.06 -11.28 4.29
CA VAL A 34 -2.64 -11.49 2.90
C VAL A 34 -3.13 -10.30 2.07
N VAL A 35 -2.21 -9.61 1.39
CA VAL A 35 -2.50 -8.52 0.46
C VAL A 35 -3.16 -9.07 -0.81
N GLY A 36 -2.63 -10.18 -1.29
CA GLY A 36 -3.04 -10.78 -2.55
C GLY A 36 -2.19 -11.98 -2.89
N ARG A 37 -2.39 -12.48 -4.11
CA ARG A 37 -1.70 -13.67 -4.62
C ARG A 37 -1.19 -13.42 -6.02
N VAL A 38 0.02 -13.90 -6.29
CA VAL A 38 0.57 -13.93 -7.65
C VAL A 38 -0.23 -14.93 -8.48
N ASN A 39 -0.84 -14.50 -9.57
CA ASN A 39 -1.66 -15.36 -10.43
C ASN A 39 -1.09 -15.50 -11.87
N TYR A 40 -0.08 -14.71 -12.23
CA TYR A 40 0.70 -14.88 -13.46
C TYR A 40 2.16 -14.46 -13.25
N VAL A 41 3.08 -15.18 -13.87
CA VAL A 41 4.52 -14.84 -13.92
C VAL A 41 5.05 -15.17 -15.32
N GLU A 42 5.75 -14.22 -15.93
CA GLU A 42 6.51 -14.40 -17.17
C GLU A 42 7.91 -13.80 -16.99
N GLY A 43 8.94 -14.51 -17.45
CA GLY A 43 10.32 -14.08 -17.32
C GLY A 43 10.84 -14.13 -15.87
N VAL A 44 11.75 -13.22 -15.54
CA VAL A 44 12.37 -13.10 -14.22
C VAL A 44 11.54 -12.16 -13.36
N VAL A 45 10.93 -12.72 -12.32
CA VAL A 45 10.22 -11.96 -11.28
C VAL A 45 10.67 -12.50 -9.94
N GLU A 46 11.00 -11.61 -9.03
CA GLU A 46 11.43 -11.95 -7.69
C GLU A 46 10.66 -11.15 -6.66
N VAL A 47 10.45 -11.76 -5.49
CA VAL A 47 9.79 -11.15 -4.36
C VAL A 47 10.68 -11.30 -3.13
N ARG A 48 10.69 -10.26 -2.30
CA ARG A 48 11.43 -10.21 -1.05
C ARG A 48 10.52 -9.70 0.06
N ALA A 49 10.44 -10.45 1.15
CA ALA A 49 9.82 -9.98 2.39
C ALA A 49 10.70 -8.93 3.09
N PRO A 50 10.16 -8.10 4.00
CA PRO A 50 10.95 -7.13 4.76
C PRO A 50 12.21 -7.77 5.37
N LYS A 51 13.39 -7.24 5.03
CA LYS A 51 14.72 -7.76 5.46
C LYS A 51 15.03 -9.20 5.04
N GLY A 52 14.25 -9.80 4.16
CA GLY A 52 14.48 -11.13 3.59
C GLY A 52 15.43 -11.11 2.38
N SER A 53 15.63 -12.28 1.79
CA SER A 53 16.32 -12.44 0.51
C SER A 53 15.35 -12.37 -0.67
N TRP A 54 15.88 -12.02 -1.84
CA TRP A 54 15.14 -12.13 -3.09
C TRP A 54 14.92 -13.59 -3.44
N THR A 55 13.69 -13.94 -3.77
CA THR A 55 13.30 -15.30 -4.15
C THR A 55 12.42 -15.25 -5.39
N PRO A 56 12.54 -16.19 -6.33
CA PRO A 56 11.69 -16.22 -7.52
C PRO A 56 10.20 -16.20 -7.16
N ALA A 57 9.43 -15.37 -7.86
CA ALA A 57 7.98 -15.38 -7.77
C ALA A 57 7.43 -16.65 -8.43
N LYS A 58 6.37 -17.20 -7.84
CA LYS A 58 5.65 -18.35 -8.39
C LYS A 58 4.16 -18.04 -8.34
N VAL A 59 3.42 -18.52 -9.33
CA VAL A 59 1.95 -18.52 -9.28
C VAL A 59 1.50 -19.22 -8.00
N GLY A 60 0.51 -18.64 -7.32
CA GLY A 60 0.01 -19.10 -6.04
C GLY A 60 0.68 -18.46 -4.83
N ARG A 61 1.83 -17.78 -4.98
CA ARG A 61 2.54 -17.11 -3.88
C ARG A 61 1.67 -16.01 -3.26
N GLU A 62 1.48 -16.10 -1.95
CA GLU A 62 0.84 -15.04 -1.17
C GLU A 62 1.81 -13.89 -0.94
N LEU A 63 1.26 -12.68 -0.98
CA LEU A 63 1.98 -11.45 -0.73
C LEU A 63 1.44 -10.81 0.54
N LYS A 64 2.35 -10.20 1.31
CA LYS A 64 2.06 -9.56 2.59
C LYS A 64 2.48 -8.09 2.57
N PRO A 65 1.98 -7.26 3.50
CA PRO A 65 2.46 -5.89 3.63
C PRO A 65 3.97 -5.87 3.88
N GLY A 66 4.65 -4.94 3.23
CA GLY A 66 6.10 -4.80 3.19
C GLY A 66 6.81 -5.66 2.15
N ASP A 67 6.12 -6.59 1.47
CA ASP A 67 6.74 -7.35 0.38
C ASP A 67 7.12 -6.42 -0.78
N GLU A 68 8.30 -6.67 -1.35
CA GLU A 68 8.81 -5.97 -2.51
C GLU A 68 8.89 -6.93 -3.70
N ILE A 69 8.37 -6.50 -4.85
CA ILE A 69 8.28 -7.26 -6.07
C ILE A 69 9.09 -6.54 -7.15
N ARG A 70 10.07 -7.22 -7.74
CA ARG A 70 10.86 -6.71 -8.85
C ARG A 70 10.74 -7.59 -10.09
N THR A 71 10.74 -6.95 -11.24
CA THR A 71 10.78 -7.65 -12.54
C THR A 71 12.15 -7.43 -13.20
N GLY A 72 12.57 -8.43 -13.98
CA GLY A 72 13.87 -8.47 -14.63
C GLY A 72 14.11 -7.28 -15.57
N THR A 73 15.39 -6.93 -15.72
CA THR A 73 15.85 -5.89 -16.64
C THR A 73 16.34 -6.43 -17.98
N LYS A 74 16.56 -7.75 -18.04
CA LYS A 74 17.03 -8.52 -19.19
C LYS A 74 15.92 -9.46 -19.68
N GLY A 75 15.95 -9.83 -20.95
CA GLY A 75 14.92 -10.65 -21.59
C GLY A 75 13.83 -9.81 -22.26
N LYS A 76 13.05 -10.45 -23.15
CA LYS A 76 12.04 -9.77 -23.97
C LYS A 76 10.81 -9.35 -23.16
N LYS A 77 10.40 -10.15 -22.18
CA LYS A 77 9.21 -9.93 -21.34
C LYS A 77 9.46 -10.43 -19.92
N ASN A 78 9.30 -9.53 -18.95
CA ASN A 78 9.24 -9.84 -17.53
C ASN A 78 7.96 -9.21 -16.98
N ARG A 79 7.02 -10.04 -16.52
CA ARG A 79 5.68 -9.61 -16.14
C ARG A 79 5.19 -10.41 -14.94
N VAL A 80 4.42 -9.75 -14.09
CA VAL A 80 3.70 -10.40 -13.00
C VAL A 80 2.32 -9.80 -12.89
N GLU A 81 1.34 -10.64 -12.60
CA GLU A 81 0.00 -10.21 -12.20
C GLU A 81 -0.23 -10.65 -10.75
N ILE A 82 -0.81 -9.74 -9.99
CA ILE A 82 -1.17 -9.91 -8.59
C ILE A 82 -2.66 -9.66 -8.50
N MET A 83 -3.40 -10.68 -8.05
CA MET A 83 -4.80 -10.54 -7.66
C MET A 83 -4.85 -10.17 -6.17
N LEU A 84 -5.36 -8.99 -5.86
CA LEU A 84 -5.56 -8.54 -4.48
C LEU A 84 -6.79 -9.22 -3.86
N ALA A 85 -6.85 -9.22 -2.53
CA ALA A 85 -7.95 -9.88 -1.82
C ALA A 85 -9.33 -9.19 -2.01
N ASP A 86 -9.36 -7.96 -2.54
CA ASP A 86 -10.60 -7.26 -2.91
C ASP A 86 -11.00 -7.42 -4.39
N ASN A 87 -10.33 -8.34 -5.12
CA ASN A 87 -10.45 -8.57 -6.56
C ASN A 87 -9.87 -7.47 -7.46
N SER A 88 -9.20 -6.46 -6.90
CA SER A 88 -8.38 -5.56 -7.70
C SER A 88 -7.18 -6.31 -8.28
N VAL A 89 -6.71 -5.90 -9.45
CA VAL A 89 -5.54 -6.50 -10.10
C VAL A 89 -4.44 -5.46 -10.22
N VAL A 90 -3.21 -5.85 -9.87
CA VAL A 90 -2.00 -5.05 -10.10
C VAL A 90 -1.03 -5.87 -10.94
N ARG A 91 -0.58 -5.31 -12.05
CA ARG A 91 0.38 -5.92 -12.97
C ARG A 91 1.62 -5.08 -13.09
N LEU A 92 2.79 -5.72 -13.09
CA LEU A 92 4.06 -5.04 -13.30
C LEU A 92 4.65 -5.42 -14.64
N GLY A 93 5.08 -4.40 -15.39
CA GLY A 93 5.86 -4.55 -16.60
C GLY A 93 7.33 -4.87 -16.28
N SER A 94 8.17 -4.89 -17.31
CA SER A 94 9.61 -5.13 -17.13
C SER A 94 10.31 -3.93 -16.47
N ARG A 95 11.44 -4.19 -15.81
CA ARG A 95 12.25 -3.18 -15.10
C ARG A 95 11.49 -2.46 -13.97
N SER A 96 10.45 -3.08 -13.42
CA SER A 96 9.61 -2.53 -12.37
C SER A 96 10.09 -2.93 -10.98
N ASN A 97 9.84 -2.05 -10.01
CA ASN A 97 10.00 -2.35 -8.59
C ASN A 97 8.84 -1.75 -7.79
N LEU A 98 8.06 -2.61 -7.14
CA LEU A 98 6.87 -2.24 -6.38
C LEU A 98 6.99 -2.74 -4.94
N VAL A 99 6.75 -1.87 -3.97
CA VAL A 99 6.60 -2.22 -2.55
C VAL A 99 5.13 -2.17 -2.18
N LEU A 100 4.63 -3.21 -1.50
CA LEU A 100 3.27 -3.23 -0.96
C LEU A 100 3.29 -2.60 0.43
N ASP A 101 2.72 -1.42 0.63
CA ASP A 101 2.82 -0.73 1.92
C ASP A 101 1.74 -1.22 2.90
N GLN A 102 0.48 -1.22 2.46
CA GLN A 102 -0.66 -1.53 3.30
C GLN A 102 -1.76 -2.22 2.49
N ALA A 103 -2.36 -3.23 3.09
CA ALA A 103 -3.56 -3.87 2.59
C ALA A 103 -4.49 -4.21 3.76
N VAL A 104 -5.71 -3.68 3.72
CA VAL A 104 -6.79 -3.98 4.65
C VAL A 104 -8.04 -4.22 3.82
N PHE A 105 -8.60 -5.42 3.91
CA PHE A 105 -9.73 -5.85 3.08
C PHE A 105 -10.89 -6.41 3.91
N GLY A 106 -11.10 -5.90 5.14
CA GLY A 106 -12.08 -6.41 6.10
C GLY A 106 -13.19 -5.39 6.42
N GLY A 107 -14.43 -5.86 6.49
CA GLY A 107 -15.58 -5.03 6.86
C GLY A 107 -15.86 -3.91 5.86
N ALA A 108 -16.17 -2.71 6.36
CA ALA A 108 -16.42 -1.51 5.55
C ALA A 108 -15.14 -0.79 5.10
N ASP A 109 -13.99 -1.08 5.72
CA ASP A 109 -12.72 -0.40 5.45
C ASP A 109 -11.87 -1.22 4.49
N ARG A 110 -11.74 -0.71 3.27
CA ARG A 110 -10.85 -1.24 2.23
C ARG A 110 -9.73 -0.26 2.01
N LYS A 111 -8.49 -0.66 2.24
CA LYS A 111 -7.34 0.20 2.02
C LYS A 111 -6.22 -0.60 1.37
N PHE A 112 -5.83 -0.17 0.18
CA PHE A 112 -4.65 -0.64 -0.52
C PHE A 112 -3.73 0.55 -0.82
N THR A 113 -2.47 0.44 -0.42
CA THR A 113 -1.43 1.39 -0.80
C THR A 113 -0.17 0.66 -1.22
N ALA A 114 0.42 1.06 -2.34
CA ALA A 114 1.69 0.53 -2.82
C ALA A 114 2.60 1.65 -3.34
N GLN A 115 3.91 1.40 -3.37
CA GLN A 115 4.90 2.32 -3.89
C GLN A 115 5.62 1.74 -5.10
N LEU A 116 5.39 2.31 -6.27
CA LEU A 116 6.14 2.04 -7.49
C LEU A 116 7.40 2.91 -7.51
N GLN A 117 8.54 2.28 -7.24
CA GLN A 117 9.82 2.99 -7.19
C GLN A 117 10.37 3.29 -8.59
N ARG A 118 10.12 2.40 -9.56
CA ARG A 118 10.50 2.55 -10.97
C ARG A 118 9.72 1.60 -11.86
N GLY A 119 9.73 1.87 -13.16
CA GLY A 119 9.19 1.00 -14.19
C GLY A 119 7.71 1.28 -14.44
N GLN A 120 6.96 0.24 -14.76
CA GLN A 120 5.57 0.35 -15.19
C GLN A 120 4.67 -0.53 -14.34
N THR A 121 3.51 0.00 -13.96
CA THR A 121 2.42 -0.76 -13.35
C THR A 121 1.13 -0.48 -14.09
N TYR A 122 0.30 -1.50 -14.24
CA TYR A 122 -1.09 -1.40 -14.67
C TYR A 122 -1.95 -1.87 -13.51
N ALA A 123 -3.05 -1.17 -13.23
CA ALA A 123 -3.97 -1.54 -12.17
C ALA A 123 -5.42 -1.48 -12.68
N LEU A 124 -6.16 -2.53 -12.37
CA LEU A 124 -7.61 -2.58 -12.48
C LEU A 124 -8.16 -2.60 -11.06
N ALA A 125 -8.52 -1.43 -10.55
CA ALA A 125 -9.00 -1.27 -9.18
C ALA A 125 -10.50 -1.58 -9.10
N ALA A 126 -10.89 -2.34 -8.06
CA ALA A 126 -12.27 -2.60 -7.75
C ALA A 126 -13.07 -1.33 -7.47
N LYS A 127 -14.38 -1.39 -7.71
CA LYS A 127 -15.27 -0.31 -7.32
C LYS A 127 -15.22 -0.12 -5.81
N ALA A 128 -15.12 1.15 -5.38
CA ALA A 128 -15.19 1.50 -3.97
C ALA A 128 -16.54 1.08 -3.41
N LYS A 129 -16.55 0.38 -2.27
CA LYS A 129 -17.80 -0.04 -1.59
C LYS A 129 -18.26 0.96 -0.53
N SER A 130 -17.41 1.92 -0.19
CA SER A 130 -17.63 2.95 0.81
C SER A 130 -16.77 4.17 0.49
N ASP A 131 -17.11 5.34 1.07
CA ASP A 131 -16.29 6.54 0.94
C ASP A 131 -14.92 6.40 1.63
N SER A 132 -14.81 5.50 2.61
CA SER A 132 -13.56 5.15 3.30
C SER A 132 -12.66 4.20 2.49
N SER A 133 -13.12 3.71 1.34
CA SER A 133 -12.31 2.87 0.47
C SER A 133 -11.16 3.66 -0.16
N VAL A 134 -9.94 3.17 0.01
CA VAL A 134 -8.70 3.80 -0.46
C VAL A 134 -7.94 2.83 -1.35
N PHE A 135 -7.62 3.26 -2.57
CA PHE A 135 -6.67 2.58 -3.45
C PHE A 135 -5.69 3.62 -3.97
N GLU A 136 -4.43 3.55 -3.52
CA GLU A 136 -3.36 4.46 -3.94
C GLU A 136 -2.15 3.69 -4.45
N ILE A 137 -1.58 4.14 -5.57
CA ILE A 137 -0.23 3.78 -5.97
C ILE A 137 0.61 5.05 -6.01
N LYS A 138 1.73 5.03 -5.28
CA LYS A 138 2.64 6.16 -5.11
C LYS A 138 3.89 5.95 -5.95
N THR A 139 4.40 7.03 -6.53
CA THR A 139 5.74 7.11 -7.11
C THR A 139 6.59 8.09 -6.29
N GLY A 140 7.81 8.38 -6.75
CA GLY A 140 8.68 9.35 -6.07
C GLY A 140 8.10 10.78 -6.04
N ASN A 141 7.26 11.15 -7.00
CA ASN A 141 6.75 12.50 -7.19
C ASN A 141 5.22 12.59 -7.37
N ALA A 142 4.51 11.47 -7.39
CA ALA A 142 3.07 11.45 -7.62
C ALA A 142 2.36 10.38 -6.77
N VAL A 143 1.08 10.60 -6.51
CA VAL A 143 0.14 9.69 -5.86
C VAL A 143 -1.05 9.58 -6.80
N ALA A 144 -1.31 8.38 -7.29
CA ALA A 144 -2.49 8.07 -8.09
C ALA A 144 -3.52 7.39 -7.19
N GLY A 145 -4.60 8.11 -6.88
CA GLY A 145 -5.72 7.65 -6.09
C GLY A 145 -6.94 7.38 -6.97
N VAL A 146 -7.57 6.21 -6.80
CA VAL A 146 -8.62 5.78 -7.72
C VAL A 146 -9.85 5.24 -7.02
N ARG A 147 -10.98 5.25 -7.75
CA ARG A 147 -12.22 4.59 -7.37
C ARG A 147 -12.79 3.86 -8.58
N GLY A 148 -12.62 2.53 -8.64
CA GLY A 148 -13.15 1.70 -9.74
C GLY A 148 -12.60 2.10 -11.10
N THR A 149 -11.31 1.89 -11.35
CA THR A 149 -10.60 2.52 -12.49
C THR A 149 -9.55 1.57 -13.06
N ALA A 150 -9.41 1.60 -14.39
CA ALA A 150 -8.33 0.93 -15.11
C ALA A 150 -7.29 1.99 -15.53
N PHE A 151 -6.06 1.87 -15.05
CA PHE A 151 -5.04 2.89 -15.27
C PHE A 151 -3.62 2.31 -15.29
N ARG A 152 -2.71 3.03 -15.95
CA ARG A 152 -1.26 2.72 -16.00
C ARG A 152 -0.48 3.87 -15.36
N ILE A 153 0.58 3.51 -14.64
CA ILE A 153 1.62 4.45 -14.21
C ILE A 153 2.96 4.02 -14.81
N ASP A 154 3.63 4.95 -15.45
CA ASP A 154 5.00 4.83 -15.96
C ASP A 154 5.92 5.72 -15.13
N ALA A 155 6.65 5.13 -14.18
CA ALA A 155 7.68 5.79 -13.38
C ALA A 155 9.04 5.68 -14.09
N LYS A 156 9.43 6.77 -14.76
CA LYS A 156 10.60 6.81 -15.64
C LYS A 156 11.90 7.03 -14.87
N THR A 157 13.01 6.74 -15.54
CA THR A 157 14.37 6.90 -14.99
C THR A 157 14.77 8.36 -14.82
N ASP A 158 14.14 9.28 -15.56
CA ASP A 158 14.30 10.74 -15.40
C ASP A 158 13.48 11.30 -14.22
N GLN A 159 12.97 10.43 -13.35
CA GLN A 159 12.08 10.76 -12.22
C GLN A 159 10.73 11.38 -12.62
N SER A 160 10.40 11.44 -13.92
CA SER A 160 9.04 11.79 -14.32
C SER A 160 8.09 10.61 -14.20
N THR A 161 6.84 10.91 -13.89
CA THR A 161 5.75 9.93 -13.81
C THR A 161 4.71 10.29 -14.85
N VAL A 162 4.25 9.31 -15.62
CA VAL A 162 3.08 9.47 -16.51
C VAL A 162 1.97 8.56 -15.98
N VAL A 163 0.78 9.12 -15.81
CA VAL A 163 -0.43 8.39 -15.41
C VAL A 163 -1.40 8.42 -16.58
N ARG A 164 -1.88 7.26 -17.02
CA ARG A 164 -2.85 7.11 -18.11
C ARG A 164 -4.08 6.38 -17.63
N VAL A 165 -5.25 6.89 -17.97
CA VAL A 165 -6.54 6.36 -17.50
C VAL A 165 -7.30 5.76 -18.68
N TYR A 166 -7.59 4.46 -18.62
CA TYR A 166 -8.33 3.76 -19.67
C TYR A 166 -9.84 3.75 -19.40
N SER A 167 -10.25 3.65 -18.13
CA SER A 167 -11.65 3.69 -17.72
C SER A 167 -11.77 4.21 -16.30
N GLY A 168 -12.80 5.00 -16.01
CA GLY A 168 -13.02 5.64 -14.71
C GLY A 168 -12.33 7.00 -14.59
N ALA A 169 -11.83 7.30 -13.39
CA ALA A 169 -11.13 8.56 -13.09
C ALA A 169 -10.03 8.35 -12.05
N VAL A 170 -8.88 8.97 -12.27
CA VAL A 170 -7.72 8.95 -11.36
C VAL A 170 -7.46 10.35 -10.85
N ALA A 171 -7.46 10.53 -9.53
CA ALA A 171 -6.90 11.72 -8.91
C ALA A 171 -5.38 11.57 -8.85
N VAL A 172 -4.64 12.55 -9.36
CA VAL A 172 -3.18 12.60 -9.32
C VAL A 172 -2.77 13.78 -8.45
N SER A 173 -1.91 13.55 -7.47
CA SER A 173 -1.36 14.61 -6.61
C SER A 173 0.11 14.35 -6.30
N ASN A 174 0.85 15.39 -5.90
CA ASN A 174 2.20 15.29 -5.35
C ASN A 174 2.18 15.17 -3.81
N ALA A 175 0.98 15.10 -3.22
CA ALA A 175 0.73 14.87 -1.80
C ALA A 175 -0.24 13.68 -1.60
N PRO A 176 -0.34 13.11 -0.39
CA PRO A 176 -1.31 12.05 -0.10
C PRO A 176 -2.75 12.50 -0.37
N LEU A 177 -3.56 11.67 -1.05
CA LEU A 177 -4.90 12.04 -1.52
C LEU A 177 -6.00 11.74 -0.51
N PHE A 178 -5.91 10.62 0.22
CA PHE A 178 -6.98 10.16 1.12
C PHE A 178 -6.62 10.29 2.61
N ALA A 179 -5.85 11.32 3.01
CA ALA A 179 -5.60 11.59 4.41
C ALA A 179 -6.91 11.97 5.13
N LYS A 180 -7.18 11.37 6.31
CA LYS A 180 -8.31 11.75 7.16
C LYS A 180 -8.25 13.27 7.43
N PRO A 181 -9.37 14.02 7.34
CA PRO A 181 -9.39 15.43 7.67
C PRO A 181 -9.01 15.58 9.16
N GLY A 182 -7.80 16.07 9.43
CA GLY A 182 -7.29 16.17 10.81
C GLY A 182 -5.78 16.22 10.98
N LYS A 183 -4.98 15.91 9.96
CA LYS A 183 -3.53 16.19 9.99
C LYS A 183 -3.06 16.75 8.65
N ALA A 184 -3.19 18.07 8.52
CA ALA A 184 -2.40 18.81 7.55
C ALA A 184 -0.93 18.51 7.82
N THR A 185 -0.26 17.90 6.84
CA THR A 185 1.21 17.81 6.83
C THR A 185 1.67 19.02 6.02
N PRO A 186 2.36 20.00 6.62
CA PRO A 186 2.81 21.17 5.89
C PRO A 186 4.06 20.82 5.07
N THR A 187 3.95 20.92 3.76
CA THR A 187 5.07 21.08 2.81
C THR A 187 4.65 22.27 1.94
N SER A 188 5.37 23.38 1.78
CA SER A 188 6.77 23.73 1.99
C SER A 188 6.89 25.26 2.16
N GLY A 189 7.88 25.75 2.90
CA GLY A 189 8.31 27.16 2.80
C GLY A 189 8.77 27.89 4.06
N GLN A 190 8.51 27.39 5.28
CA GLN A 190 8.97 28.08 6.50
C GLN A 190 9.66 27.11 7.45
N ALA A 191 10.89 27.48 7.84
CA ALA A 191 11.71 26.73 8.79
C ALA A 191 10.94 26.48 10.10
N PRO A 192 11.11 25.30 10.74
CA PRO A 192 10.45 25.01 12.01
C PRO A 192 10.96 25.97 13.09
N GLN A 193 10.10 26.91 13.49
CA GLN A 193 10.36 27.75 14.66
C GLN A 193 10.29 26.88 15.90
N ILE A 194 11.44 26.71 16.57
CA ILE A 194 11.54 26.04 17.87
C ILE A 194 10.64 26.82 18.86
N PRO A 195 9.68 26.17 19.55
CA PRO A 195 8.86 26.87 20.53
C PRO A 195 9.73 27.35 21.69
N ARG A 196 9.83 28.66 21.90
CA ARG A 196 10.39 29.21 23.14
C ARG A 196 9.51 28.77 24.31
N GLN A 197 10.12 28.09 25.27
CA GLN A 197 9.48 27.61 26.49
C GLN A 197 9.07 28.81 27.37
N GLY A 198 7.78 28.96 27.69
CA GLY A 198 7.33 29.97 28.67
C GLY A 198 5.93 30.59 28.53
N VAL A 199 5.09 30.19 27.57
CA VAL A 199 3.78 30.86 27.41
C VAL A 199 2.68 30.15 28.21
N LYS A 200 2.14 30.85 29.22
CA LYS A 200 0.97 30.42 30.03
C LYS A 200 -0.30 30.32 29.15
N PRO A 201 -1.27 29.43 29.49
CA PRO A 201 -2.50 29.29 28.71
C PRO A 201 -3.32 30.59 28.74
N GLY A 202 -3.46 31.26 27.60
CA GLY A 202 -4.33 32.45 27.43
C GLY A 202 -3.69 33.72 26.84
N GLY A 203 -2.38 33.73 26.53
CA GLY A 203 -1.70 34.89 25.91
C GLY A 203 -1.77 34.94 24.37
N PRO A 204 -1.50 36.11 23.75
CA PRO A 204 -1.69 36.35 22.32
C PRO A 204 -0.65 35.56 21.50
N GLY A 205 -1.05 34.38 21.04
CA GLY A 205 -0.17 33.47 20.31
C GLY A 205 -0.87 32.25 19.71
N ARG A 206 -2.20 32.24 19.65
CA ARG A 206 -2.91 31.25 18.83
C ARG A 206 -2.82 31.72 17.38
N VAL A 207 -1.94 31.10 16.60
CA VAL A 207 -2.04 31.13 15.14
C VAL A 207 -3.16 30.15 14.80
N GLU A 208 -4.30 30.67 14.37
CA GLU A 208 -5.34 29.84 13.78
C GLU A 208 -4.76 29.18 12.53
N VAL A 209 -4.52 27.88 12.62
CA VAL A 209 -4.11 27.11 11.45
C VAL A 209 -5.34 27.04 10.56
N ALA A 210 -5.24 27.63 9.37
CA ALA A 210 -6.32 27.63 8.39
C ALA A 210 -6.90 26.21 8.27
N GLY A 211 -8.23 26.10 8.39
CA GLY A 211 -8.93 24.84 8.21
C GLY A 211 -8.68 24.23 6.83
N PRO A 212 -9.09 22.96 6.61
CA PRO A 212 -8.97 22.31 5.31
C PRO A 212 -9.53 23.22 4.21
N GLN A 213 -8.71 23.58 3.23
CA GLN A 213 -9.17 24.38 2.10
C GLN A 213 -10.03 23.50 1.19
N GLU A 214 -11.25 23.95 0.90
CA GLU A 214 -12.05 23.35 -0.16
C GLU A 214 -11.38 23.65 -1.50
N VAL A 215 -10.81 22.63 -2.13
CA VAL A 215 -10.36 22.72 -3.52
C VAL A 215 -11.58 23.00 -4.40
N THR A 216 -11.49 24.06 -5.21
CA THR A 216 -12.55 24.44 -6.14
C THR A 216 -12.81 23.31 -7.14
N LYS A 217 -14.05 23.18 -7.63
CA LYS A 217 -14.43 22.17 -8.64
C LYS A 217 -13.47 22.15 -9.84
N LYS A 218 -12.94 23.32 -10.23
CA LYS A 218 -11.96 23.48 -11.30
C LYS A 218 -10.59 22.86 -10.95
N GLN A 219 -10.07 23.10 -9.75
CA GLN A 219 -8.86 22.40 -9.26
C GLN A 219 -9.07 20.89 -9.12
N TRP A 220 -10.26 20.45 -8.72
CA TRP A 220 -10.62 19.03 -8.73
C TRP A 220 -10.60 18.45 -10.16
N GLU A 221 -11.10 19.17 -11.15
CA GLU A 221 -11.11 18.74 -12.54
C GLU A 221 -9.71 18.75 -13.18
N GLU A 222 -8.80 19.63 -12.72
CA GLU A 222 -7.41 19.68 -13.16
C GLU A 222 -6.57 18.52 -12.59
N LEU A 223 -6.86 18.09 -11.36
CA LEU A 223 -6.14 16.97 -10.69
C LEU A 223 -6.69 15.59 -11.07
N VAL A 224 -7.84 15.52 -11.72
CA VAL A 224 -8.52 14.26 -12.04
C VAL A 224 -8.44 13.97 -13.53
N ALA A 225 -7.59 13.01 -13.90
CA ALA A 225 -7.61 12.43 -15.23
C ALA A 225 -8.86 11.54 -15.38
N LYS A 226 -9.72 11.88 -16.34
CA LYS A 226 -10.86 11.06 -16.75
C LYS A 226 -10.41 9.99 -17.74
N ALA A 227 -11.30 9.06 -18.08
CA ALA A 227 -11.04 8.06 -19.10
C ALA A 227 -10.48 8.69 -20.39
N MET A 228 -9.47 8.03 -20.97
CA MET A 228 -8.72 8.46 -22.15
C MET A 228 -7.88 9.72 -21.98
N GLN A 229 -7.55 10.08 -20.73
CA GLN A 229 -6.63 11.17 -20.43
C GLN A 229 -5.33 10.68 -19.78
N GLU A 230 -4.29 11.48 -19.98
CA GLU A 230 -2.99 11.33 -19.35
C GLU A 230 -2.60 12.59 -18.58
N ILE A 231 -1.91 12.38 -17.46
CA ILE A 231 -1.25 13.43 -16.68
C ILE A 231 0.21 13.07 -16.56
N ARG A 232 1.08 14.03 -16.84
CA ARG A 232 2.52 13.93 -16.61
C ARG A 232 2.91 14.73 -15.39
N VAL A 233 3.67 14.11 -14.50
CA VAL A 233 4.34 14.77 -13.38
C VAL A 233 5.83 14.77 -13.66
N ALA A 234 6.42 15.95 -13.86
CA ALA A 234 7.85 16.12 -14.08
C ALA A 234 8.65 15.86 -12.80
N ALA A 235 9.98 15.71 -12.92
CA ALA A 235 10.87 15.36 -11.81
C ALA A 235 10.82 16.38 -10.65
N ASP A 236 10.56 17.64 -10.97
CA ASP A 236 10.38 18.75 -10.03
C ASP A 236 9.00 18.77 -9.33
N GLY A 237 8.11 17.85 -9.69
CA GLY A 237 6.74 17.77 -9.18
C GLY A 237 5.72 18.60 -9.95
N THR A 238 6.13 19.29 -11.02
CA THR A 238 5.22 20.06 -11.88
C THR A 238 4.30 19.12 -12.64
N MET A 239 2.99 19.37 -12.59
CA MET A 239 1.97 18.58 -13.28
C MET A 239 1.56 19.24 -14.58
N SER A 240 1.39 18.44 -15.64
CA SER A 240 0.72 18.88 -16.86
C SER A 240 -0.79 18.91 -16.65
N GLU A 241 -1.47 19.71 -17.47
CA GLU A 241 -2.93 19.57 -17.61
C GLU A 241 -3.29 18.19 -18.18
N PRO A 242 -4.47 17.63 -17.83
CA PRO A 242 -4.95 16.37 -18.40
C PRO A 242 -5.09 16.47 -19.92
N THR A 243 -4.32 15.66 -20.65
CA THR A 243 -4.32 15.65 -22.11
C THR A 243 -4.94 14.34 -22.62
N ALA A 244 -5.72 14.39 -23.71
CA ALA A 244 -6.27 13.16 -24.29
C ALA A 244 -5.17 12.32 -24.96
N PHE A 245 -5.25 11.00 -24.85
CA PHE A 245 -4.42 10.06 -25.61
C PHE A 245 -5.27 9.15 -26.49
N ALA A 246 -4.74 8.72 -27.63
CA ALA A 246 -5.45 7.81 -28.52
C ALA A 246 -5.31 6.36 -28.04
N ALA A 247 -6.42 5.73 -27.60
CA ALA A 247 -6.44 4.34 -27.14
C ALA A 247 -5.87 3.37 -28.18
N ALA A 248 -6.27 3.54 -29.44
CA ALA A 248 -5.86 2.65 -30.52
C ALA A 248 -4.35 2.67 -30.76
N GLU A 249 -3.72 3.84 -30.59
CA GLU A 249 -2.27 3.99 -30.73
C GLU A 249 -1.54 3.40 -29.53
N ASP A 250 -2.04 3.62 -28.31
CA ASP A 250 -1.43 3.05 -27.09
C ASP A 250 -1.60 1.52 -27.05
N SER A 251 -2.71 0.97 -27.55
CA SER A 251 -2.94 -0.48 -27.69
C SER A 251 -2.00 -1.17 -28.68
N ALA A 252 -1.28 -0.42 -29.54
CA ALA A 252 -0.23 -1.00 -30.37
C ALA A 252 1.00 -1.42 -29.54
N ASP A 253 1.17 -0.86 -28.34
CA ASP A 253 2.19 -1.30 -27.39
C ASP A 253 1.86 -2.70 -26.84
N GLU A 254 2.82 -3.60 -26.94
CA GLU A 254 2.64 -5.02 -26.58
C GLU A 254 2.35 -5.22 -25.07
N TRP A 255 2.80 -4.30 -24.22
CA TRP A 255 2.45 -4.32 -22.80
C TRP A 255 1.01 -3.89 -22.57
N VAL A 256 0.51 -2.88 -23.30
CA VAL A 256 -0.89 -2.43 -23.20
C VAL A 256 -1.84 -3.48 -23.75
N ALA A 257 -1.58 -4.01 -24.94
CA ALA A 257 -2.39 -5.07 -25.55
C ALA A 257 -2.49 -6.30 -24.63
N TRP A 258 -1.37 -6.69 -24.01
CA TRP A 258 -1.37 -7.78 -23.04
C TRP A 258 -2.26 -7.47 -21.83
N ASN A 259 -2.17 -6.28 -21.23
CA ASN A 259 -3.03 -5.89 -20.10
C ASN A 259 -4.52 -5.95 -20.46
N GLN A 260 -4.90 -5.41 -21.61
CA GLN A 260 -6.30 -5.44 -22.08
C GLN A 260 -6.79 -6.88 -22.29
N SER A 261 -5.94 -7.75 -22.86
CA SER A 261 -6.26 -9.17 -23.02
C SER A 261 -6.45 -9.89 -21.67
N ARG A 262 -5.67 -9.49 -20.64
CA ARG A 262 -5.77 -10.04 -19.29
C ARG A 262 -7.02 -9.55 -18.57
N ASP A 263 -7.41 -8.29 -18.74
CA ASP A 263 -8.65 -7.75 -18.16
C ASP A 263 -9.89 -8.53 -18.62
N ALA A 264 -9.92 -8.97 -19.88
CA ALA A 264 -11.00 -9.82 -20.40
C ALA A 264 -11.09 -11.21 -19.73
N LEU A 265 -10.03 -11.65 -19.03
CA LEU A 265 -9.99 -12.92 -18.30
C LEU A 265 -10.32 -12.77 -16.81
N VAL A 266 -10.37 -11.54 -16.29
CA VAL A 266 -10.71 -11.28 -14.89
C VAL A 266 -12.24 -11.27 -14.79
N PRO A 267 -12.87 -12.17 -14.01
CA PRO A 267 -14.30 -12.10 -13.73
C PRO A 267 -14.64 -10.71 -13.18
N GLU A 268 -15.81 -10.16 -13.53
CA GLU A 268 -16.19 -8.79 -13.15
C GLU A 268 -15.76 -8.45 -11.72
N VAL A 269 -14.95 -7.39 -11.62
CA VAL A 269 -14.56 -6.83 -10.34
C VAL A 269 -15.81 -6.14 -9.75
N GLN A 270 -16.65 -6.93 -9.05
CA GLN A 270 -17.95 -6.51 -8.48
C GLN A 270 -17.85 -5.69 -7.20
#